data_AF-A0A1G9PNG9-F1
#
_entry.id   AF-A0A1G9PNG9-F1
#
_cell.length_a   1.000
_cell.length_b   1.000
_cell.length_c   1.000
_cell.angle_alpha   90.00
_cell.angle_beta   90.00
_cell.angle_gamma   90.00
#
_symmetry.space_group_name_H-M   'P 1'
#
loop_
_entity.id
_entity.type
_entity.pdbx_description
1 polymer ?
#
loop_
_entity_poly.entity_id
_entity_poly.type
_entity_poly.pdbx_seq_one_letter_code
_entity_poly.pdbx_strand_id
1 'polypeptide(L)'
;MTEMNPIGWGLVWTSVAIALFLLPLLPAFTELRQRRDIGPIPIDDADSGETAYRLQVLAPQLPDLASVEQAGSWLKGEAYVVPIAVHIPSVRTSRAVRMEQDATADILISGMRLEMERGAQVRHLVHAESIVSHGPVVLNGRTSAESLVVLAAGSQAFRMAAPCIVTAPLLVPPEDVEAEGAPTPLALMPERHAGDLLIEAGEVRFADLVVGGNLLLGEGARVVGHVKAHGNIDLAEGASAQGALFAEGQIRCRGFNRIQGPISAGWRVELGRGTHAGSPSIPCSVSGWDVVLGPSVAVFGAIASVGGCHVSEEAS
;
A
#
# COMPACT_ATOMS: atom_id res chain seq x y z
N MET A 1 54.65 49.22 0.94
CA MET A 1 53.70 48.24 0.39
C MET A 1 54.48 46.95 0.20
N THR A 2 54.26 45.96 1.04
CA THR A 2 54.97 44.67 0.97
C THR A 2 54.39 43.87 -0.21
N GLU A 3 55.20 43.69 -1.26
CA GLU A 3 54.80 42.87 -2.41
C GLU A 3 54.64 41.41 -1.98
N MET A 4 53.45 40.87 -2.22
CA MET A 4 53.12 39.50 -1.88
C MET A 4 53.75 38.57 -2.92
N ASN A 5 54.59 37.63 -2.49
CA ASN A 5 55.27 36.66 -3.37
C ASN A 5 54.22 35.85 -4.17
N PRO A 6 54.48 35.50 -5.45
CA PRO A 6 53.60 34.69 -6.29
C PRO A 6 53.02 33.42 -5.64
N ILE A 7 53.75 32.78 -4.71
CA ILE A 7 53.22 31.63 -3.95
C ILE A 7 52.04 32.06 -3.05
N GLY A 8 52.12 33.23 -2.43
CA GLY A 8 51.04 33.80 -1.62
C GLY A 8 49.80 34.08 -2.45
N TRP A 9 49.97 34.59 -3.67
CA TRP A 9 48.86 34.76 -4.62
C TRP A 9 48.22 33.44 -5.02
N GLY A 10 49.01 32.40 -5.28
CA GLY A 10 48.50 31.08 -5.59
C GLY A 10 47.65 30.48 -4.47
N LEU A 11 48.08 30.64 -3.21
CA LEU A 11 47.32 30.17 -2.04
C LEU A 11 46.01 30.94 -1.85
N VAL A 12 46.02 32.26 -2.05
CA VAL A 12 44.80 33.08 -1.96
C VAL A 12 43.78 32.64 -3.02
N TRP A 13 44.21 32.50 -4.29
CA TRP A 13 43.31 32.07 -5.36
C TRP A 13 42.78 30.65 -5.16
N THR A 14 43.61 29.73 -4.69
CA THR A 14 43.18 28.36 -4.37
C THR A 14 42.13 28.35 -3.26
N SER A 15 42.33 29.16 -2.21
CA SER A 15 41.38 29.27 -1.09
C SER A 15 40.05 29.86 -1.54
N VAL A 16 40.08 30.88 -2.40
CA VAL A 16 38.87 31.47 -3.00
C VAL A 16 38.13 30.45 -3.87
N ALA A 17 38.86 29.68 -4.68
CA ALA A 17 38.27 28.65 -5.54
C ALA A 17 37.60 27.53 -4.71
N ILE A 18 38.26 27.05 -3.64
CA ILE A 18 37.68 26.05 -2.73
C ILE A 18 36.42 26.62 -2.05
N ALA A 19 36.47 27.87 -1.56
CA ALA A 19 35.32 28.49 -0.92
C ALA A 19 34.13 28.62 -1.88
N LEU A 20 34.36 29.04 -3.12
CA LEU A 20 33.32 29.11 -4.15
C LEU A 20 32.74 27.72 -4.49
N PHE A 21 33.56 26.67 -4.45
CA PHE A 21 33.12 25.30 -4.70
C PHE A 21 32.30 24.71 -3.53
N LEU A 22 32.64 25.07 -2.30
CA LEU A 22 31.95 24.60 -1.09
C LEU A 22 30.66 25.39 -0.78
N LEU A 23 30.56 26.64 -1.22
CA LEU A 23 29.41 27.50 -0.96
C LEU A 23 28.06 26.91 -1.41
N PRO A 24 27.91 26.33 -2.63
CA PRO A 24 26.67 25.66 -3.02
C PRO A 24 26.41 24.35 -2.26
N LEU A 25 27.40 23.78 -1.57
CA LEU A 25 27.26 22.57 -0.75
C LEU A 25 26.91 22.90 0.71
N LEU A 26 26.97 24.16 1.13
CA LEU A 26 26.59 24.58 2.49
C LEU A 26 25.19 24.11 2.88
N PRO A 27 24.13 24.18 2.04
CA PRO A 27 22.82 23.65 2.37
C PRO A 27 22.85 22.16 2.72
N ALA A 28 23.56 21.35 1.92
CA ALA A 28 23.70 19.92 2.15
C ALA A 28 24.50 19.63 3.43
N PHE A 29 25.55 20.40 3.73
CA PHE A 29 26.28 20.28 5.00
C PHE A 29 25.44 20.71 6.20
N THR A 30 24.61 21.75 6.05
CA THR A 30 23.68 22.15 7.11
C THR A 30 22.60 21.12 7.34
N GLU A 31 22.12 20.44 6.31
CA GLU A 31 21.14 19.35 6.39
C GLU A 31 21.75 18.06 6.98
N LEU A 32 22.98 17.70 6.57
CA LEU A 32 23.73 16.59 7.18
C LEU A 32 24.02 16.81 8.67
N ARG A 33 24.28 18.06 9.07
CA ARG A 33 24.62 18.43 10.45
C ARG A 33 23.38 18.67 11.30
N GLN A 34 22.32 19.21 10.72
CA GLN A 34 21.00 19.30 11.30
C GLN A 34 20.18 18.16 10.73
N ARG A 35 20.40 16.91 11.22
CA ARG A 35 19.47 15.77 11.01
C ARG A 35 18.09 16.08 11.61
N ARG A 36 17.45 17.13 11.11
CA ARG A 36 16.06 17.48 11.24
C ARG A 36 15.38 16.58 10.25
N ASP A 37 15.32 15.31 10.64
CA ASP A 37 14.38 14.43 10.03
C ASP A 37 13.03 15.10 10.15
N ILE A 38 12.48 15.45 8.98
CA ILE A 38 11.17 16.07 8.82
C ILE A 38 10.27 15.20 9.69
N GLY A 39 9.61 15.82 10.68
CA GLY A 39 8.63 15.12 11.51
C GLY A 39 7.63 14.39 10.62
N PRO A 40 6.85 13.44 11.15
CA PRO A 40 5.81 12.79 10.35
C PRO A 40 5.06 13.86 9.56
N ILE A 41 5.21 13.82 8.23
CA ILE A 41 4.55 14.81 7.38
C ILE A 41 3.08 14.53 7.59
N PRO A 42 2.28 15.49 8.11
CA PRO A 42 0.86 15.28 8.22
C PRO A 42 0.37 14.97 6.81
N ILE A 43 -0.14 13.76 6.63
CA ILE A 43 -0.79 13.37 5.38
C ILE A 43 -2.06 14.21 5.34
N ASP A 44 -2.12 15.11 4.36
CA ASP A 44 -3.29 15.96 4.10
C ASP A 44 -4.54 15.07 3.99
N ASP A 45 -5.67 15.52 4.51
CA ASP A 45 -6.96 14.82 4.39
C ASP A 45 -7.36 14.60 2.91
N ALA A 46 -6.72 15.33 1.98
CA ALA A 46 -6.83 15.13 0.53
C ALA A 46 -6.06 13.90 -0.02
N ASP A 47 -5.06 13.38 0.70
CA ASP A 47 -4.37 12.10 0.39
C ASP A 47 -4.93 10.95 1.23
N SER A 48 -6.20 11.07 1.65
CA SER A 48 -7.03 10.07 2.33
C SER A 48 -7.32 8.81 1.52
N GLY A 49 -6.58 8.57 0.42
CA GLY A 49 -6.80 7.41 -0.42
C GLY A 49 -8.18 7.40 -1.08
N GLU A 50 -8.78 8.57 -1.34
CA GLU A 50 -10.06 8.68 -2.05
C GLU A 50 -10.00 7.91 -3.39
N THR A 51 -10.53 6.69 -3.36
CA THR A 51 -10.70 5.79 -4.49
C THR A 51 -11.48 6.49 -5.62
N ALA A 52 -12.38 7.41 -5.27
CA ALA A 52 -13.15 8.24 -6.20
C ALA A 52 -12.27 9.20 -7.02
N TYR A 53 -11.31 9.90 -6.40
CA TYR A 53 -10.37 10.78 -7.12
C TYR A 53 -9.53 9.97 -8.11
N ARG A 54 -8.99 8.82 -7.69
CA ARG A 54 -8.20 7.96 -8.59
C ARG A 54 -9.04 7.35 -9.73
N LEU A 55 -10.31 6.99 -9.49
CA LEU A 55 -11.24 6.54 -10.53
C LEU A 55 -11.60 7.67 -11.51
N GLN A 56 -11.84 8.89 -11.02
CA GLN A 56 -12.08 10.08 -11.86
C GLN A 56 -10.86 10.48 -12.69
N VAL A 57 -9.64 10.32 -12.15
CA VAL A 57 -8.39 10.56 -12.86
C VAL A 57 -8.05 9.41 -13.84
N LEU A 58 -8.52 8.18 -13.58
CA LEU A 58 -8.34 7.04 -14.49
C LEU A 58 -9.29 7.09 -15.69
N ALA A 59 -10.53 7.53 -15.49
CA ALA A 59 -11.58 7.49 -16.52
C ALA A 59 -11.15 8.09 -17.87
N PRO A 60 -10.37 9.20 -17.94
CA PRO A 60 -9.86 9.77 -19.20
C PRO A 60 -8.60 9.08 -19.74
N GLN A 61 -7.88 8.31 -18.90
CA GLN A 61 -6.66 7.58 -19.28
C GLN A 61 -6.93 6.13 -19.71
N LEU A 62 -8.15 5.63 -19.46
CA LEU A 62 -8.62 4.42 -20.10
C LEU A 62 -8.63 4.67 -21.61
N PRO A 63 -8.05 3.78 -22.44
CA PRO A 63 -8.15 3.91 -23.90
C PRO A 63 -9.61 4.10 -24.27
N ASP A 64 -9.91 4.92 -25.29
CA ASP A 64 -11.27 5.23 -25.72
C ASP A 64 -12.08 3.93 -25.78
N LEU A 65 -12.93 3.72 -24.78
CA LEU A 65 -13.45 2.39 -24.45
C LEU A 65 -14.33 1.84 -25.58
N ALA A 66 -14.79 2.72 -26.49
CA ALA A 66 -15.52 2.40 -27.70
C ALA A 66 -14.64 1.84 -28.84
N SER A 67 -13.31 2.00 -28.76
CA SER A 67 -12.34 1.50 -29.74
C SER A 67 -11.87 0.07 -29.45
N VAL A 68 -12.25 -0.49 -28.30
CA VAL A 68 -11.83 -1.84 -27.87
C VAL A 68 -12.77 -2.87 -28.47
N GLU A 69 -12.27 -3.70 -29.38
CA GLU A 69 -13.05 -4.72 -30.10
C GLU A 69 -13.57 -5.81 -29.14
N GLN A 70 -14.87 -6.11 -29.23
CA GLN A 70 -15.48 -7.16 -28.41
C GLN A 70 -15.08 -8.53 -28.95
N ALA A 71 -14.22 -9.26 -28.23
CA ALA A 71 -13.81 -10.59 -28.65
C ALA A 71 -14.97 -11.59 -28.50
N GLY A 72 -15.58 -12.01 -29.61
CA GLY A 72 -16.31 -13.28 -29.80
C GLY A 72 -17.62 -13.52 -29.03
N SER A 73 -18.43 -14.46 -29.52
CA SER A 73 -19.69 -14.91 -28.90
C SER A 73 -19.44 -15.90 -27.75
N TRP A 74 -18.82 -15.44 -26.66
CA TRP A 74 -18.61 -16.23 -25.43
C TRP A 74 -19.75 -16.11 -24.41
N LEU A 75 -20.90 -15.63 -24.86
CA LEU A 75 -22.08 -15.49 -24.03
C LEU A 75 -22.68 -16.88 -23.75
N LYS A 76 -22.72 -17.28 -22.48
CA LYS A 76 -23.41 -18.49 -22.02
C LYS A 76 -24.49 -18.08 -21.03
N GLY A 77 -25.74 -18.01 -21.49
CA GLY A 77 -26.85 -17.48 -20.69
C GLY A 77 -26.67 -15.99 -20.43
N GLU A 78 -26.65 -15.60 -19.15
CA GLU A 78 -26.56 -14.20 -18.70
C GLU A 78 -25.11 -13.73 -18.47
N ALA A 79 -24.10 -14.61 -18.58
CA ALA A 79 -22.70 -14.29 -18.32
C ALA A 79 -21.80 -14.52 -19.55
N TYR A 80 -20.74 -13.73 -19.65
CA TYR A 80 -19.64 -14.00 -20.57
C TYR A 80 -18.68 -15.00 -19.93
N VAL A 81 -18.38 -16.09 -20.62
CA VAL A 81 -17.50 -17.15 -20.11
C VAL A 81 -16.26 -17.24 -20.98
N VAL A 82 -15.14 -16.74 -20.47
CA VAL A 82 -13.83 -16.93 -21.10
C VAL A 82 -13.39 -18.37 -20.82
N PRO A 83 -13.30 -19.25 -21.82
CA PRO A 83 -13.06 -20.65 -21.55
C PRO A 83 -11.64 -20.95 -21.09
N ILE A 84 -11.48 -22.18 -20.61
CA ILE A 84 -10.19 -22.72 -20.17
C ILE A 84 -9.06 -22.45 -21.17
N ALA A 85 -7.94 -21.91 -20.65
CA ALA A 85 -6.73 -21.63 -21.41
C ALA A 85 -6.91 -20.75 -22.67
N VAL A 86 -8.02 -20.01 -22.78
CA VAL A 86 -8.24 -19.07 -23.88
C VAL A 86 -7.62 -17.73 -23.54
N HIS A 87 -6.89 -17.17 -24.51
CA HIS A 87 -6.40 -15.79 -24.46
C HIS A 87 -7.33 -14.87 -25.26
N ILE A 88 -7.74 -13.77 -24.65
CA ILE A 88 -8.48 -12.70 -25.30
C ILE A 88 -7.77 -11.35 -25.06
N PRO A 89 -7.55 -10.52 -26.10
CA PRO A 89 -6.92 -9.23 -25.89
C PRO A 89 -7.75 -8.34 -24.95
N SER A 90 -9.06 -8.33 -25.15
CA SER A 90 -9.93 -7.44 -24.40
C SER A 90 -11.36 -7.93 -24.25
N VAL A 91 -11.94 -7.68 -23.08
CA VAL A 91 -13.38 -7.85 -22.82
C VAL A 91 -13.94 -6.56 -22.26
N ARG A 92 -15.06 -6.13 -22.84
CA ARG A 92 -15.91 -5.09 -22.27
C ARG A 92 -17.35 -5.55 -22.30
N THR A 93 -18.01 -5.54 -21.15
CA THR A 93 -19.41 -5.95 -21.04
C THR A 93 -20.09 -5.32 -19.84
N SER A 94 -21.40 -5.11 -19.91
CA SER A 94 -22.22 -4.75 -18.74
C SER A 94 -22.75 -5.98 -17.99
N ARG A 95 -22.34 -7.19 -18.39
CA ARG A 95 -22.76 -8.46 -17.79
C ARG A 95 -21.65 -9.06 -16.93
N ALA A 96 -22.04 -10.02 -16.09
CA ALA A 96 -21.07 -10.81 -15.34
C ALA A 96 -20.09 -11.53 -16.28
N VAL A 97 -18.85 -11.67 -15.84
CA VAL A 97 -17.80 -12.40 -16.56
C VAL A 97 -17.28 -13.51 -15.67
N ARG A 98 -17.11 -14.70 -16.25
CA ARG A 98 -16.38 -15.81 -15.63
C ARG A 98 -15.16 -16.15 -16.47
N MET A 99 -13.98 -16.05 -15.87
CA MET A 99 -12.74 -16.56 -16.43
C MET A 99 -12.51 -17.97 -15.89
N GLU A 100 -12.60 -18.96 -16.78
CA GLU A 100 -12.29 -20.35 -16.43
C GLU A 100 -10.79 -20.56 -16.21
N GLN A 101 -10.41 -21.78 -15.85
CA GLN A 101 -9.05 -22.12 -15.46
C GLN A 101 -8.03 -21.68 -16.52
N ASP A 102 -6.93 -21.05 -16.09
CA ASP A 102 -5.85 -20.61 -16.98
C ASP A 102 -6.27 -19.66 -18.12
N ALA A 103 -7.50 -19.11 -18.08
CA ALA A 103 -7.95 -18.11 -19.03
C ALA A 103 -7.15 -16.81 -18.86
N THR A 104 -6.87 -16.12 -19.96
CA THR A 104 -6.03 -14.92 -19.94
C THR A 104 -6.69 -13.77 -20.69
N ALA A 105 -6.59 -12.57 -20.12
CA ALA A 105 -6.98 -11.33 -20.78
C ALA A 105 -5.90 -10.25 -20.63
N ASP A 106 -5.74 -9.37 -21.62
CA ASP A 106 -4.89 -8.19 -21.40
C ASP A 106 -5.67 -7.09 -20.66
N ILE A 107 -6.92 -6.83 -21.09
CA ILE A 107 -7.84 -5.87 -20.48
C ILE A 107 -9.22 -6.52 -20.26
N LEU A 108 -9.79 -6.37 -19.07
CA LEU A 108 -11.13 -6.87 -18.75
C LEU A 108 -11.92 -5.82 -17.98
N ILE A 109 -13.05 -5.38 -18.54
CA ILE A 109 -13.97 -4.46 -17.90
C ILE A 109 -15.37 -5.08 -17.90
N SER A 110 -15.91 -5.31 -16.71
CA SER A 110 -17.29 -5.75 -16.49
C SER A 110 -18.06 -4.68 -15.72
N GLY A 111 -19.32 -4.43 -16.06
CA GLY A 111 -20.23 -3.62 -15.25
C GLY A 111 -20.89 -4.40 -14.10
N MET A 112 -20.53 -5.68 -13.93
CA MET A 112 -21.05 -6.56 -12.88
C MET A 112 -19.89 -7.35 -12.26
N ARG A 113 -20.19 -8.46 -11.58
CA ARG A 113 -19.20 -9.37 -11.01
C ARG A 113 -18.29 -10.02 -12.05
N LEU A 114 -17.00 -10.09 -11.73
CA LEU A 114 -15.99 -10.93 -12.36
C LEU A 114 -15.63 -12.10 -11.43
N GLU A 115 -15.81 -13.32 -11.89
CA GLU A 115 -15.36 -14.55 -11.24
C GLU A 115 -14.14 -15.10 -11.98
N MET A 116 -13.09 -15.44 -11.25
CA MET A 116 -11.83 -15.95 -11.80
C MET A 116 -11.46 -17.28 -11.16
N GLU A 117 -11.32 -18.31 -11.98
CA GLU A 117 -10.86 -19.64 -11.56
C GLU A 117 -9.32 -19.69 -11.43
N ARG A 118 -8.83 -20.80 -10.89
CA ARG A 118 -7.39 -21.06 -10.72
C ARG A 118 -6.61 -20.79 -12.01
N GLY A 119 -5.50 -20.08 -11.89
CA GLY A 119 -4.57 -19.79 -12.97
C GLY A 119 -5.04 -18.70 -13.92
N ALA A 120 -6.26 -18.17 -13.77
CA ALA A 120 -6.76 -17.08 -14.59
C ALA A 120 -5.92 -15.79 -14.39
N GLN A 121 -5.72 -15.03 -15.46
CA GLN A 121 -4.81 -13.88 -15.44
C GLN A 121 -5.37 -12.68 -16.20
N VAL A 122 -5.15 -11.48 -15.65
CA VAL A 122 -5.34 -10.21 -16.36
C VAL A 122 -4.05 -9.40 -16.34
N ARG A 123 -3.51 -9.06 -17.51
CA ARG A 123 -2.15 -8.51 -17.61
C ARG A 123 -2.04 -7.01 -17.35
N HIS A 124 -2.98 -6.20 -17.83
CA HIS A 124 -2.84 -4.74 -17.82
C HIS A 124 -3.89 -4.02 -17.00
N LEU A 125 -5.16 -4.40 -17.14
CA LEU A 125 -6.24 -3.72 -16.44
C LEU A 125 -7.44 -4.64 -16.24
N VAL A 126 -7.92 -4.71 -15.00
CA VAL A 126 -9.19 -5.34 -14.65
C VAL A 126 -10.06 -4.37 -13.87
N HIS A 127 -11.33 -4.27 -14.26
CA HIS A 127 -12.35 -3.52 -13.53
C HIS A 127 -13.68 -4.27 -13.53
N ALA A 128 -14.36 -4.29 -12.39
CA ALA A 128 -15.66 -4.93 -12.20
C ALA A 128 -16.45 -4.28 -11.06
N GLU A 129 -17.73 -4.58 -10.92
CA GLU A 129 -18.49 -4.23 -9.70
C GLU A 129 -17.87 -4.93 -8.47
N SER A 130 -17.60 -6.24 -8.61
CA SER A 130 -16.87 -7.06 -7.66
C SER A 130 -15.95 -8.04 -8.40
N ILE A 131 -14.79 -8.35 -7.82
CA ILE A 131 -13.84 -9.34 -8.35
C ILE A 131 -13.69 -10.44 -7.31
N VAL A 132 -13.92 -11.70 -7.71
CA VAL A 132 -13.80 -12.87 -6.84
C VAL A 132 -12.90 -13.90 -7.50
N SER A 133 -11.86 -14.32 -6.80
CA SER A 133 -11.01 -15.44 -7.22
C SER A 133 -11.34 -16.71 -6.42
N HIS A 134 -11.52 -17.82 -7.15
CA HIS A 134 -11.81 -19.15 -6.60
C HIS A 134 -10.56 -20.04 -6.51
N GLY A 135 -9.40 -19.50 -6.86
CA GLY A 135 -8.08 -20.12 -6.74
C GLY A 135 -6.99 -19.07 -7.03
N PRO A 136 -5.71 -19.46 -7.01
CA PRO A 136 -4.61 -18.53 -7.30
C PRO A 136 -4.80 -17.86 -8.66
N VAL A 137 -4.82 -16.52 -8.70
CA VAL A 137 -4.93 -15.71 -9.93
C VAL A 137 -3.77 -14.73 -10.05
N VAL A 138 -3.56 -14.17 -11.24
CA VAL A 138 -2.50 -13.18 -11.50
C VAL A 138 -3.09 -11.90 -12.09
N LEU A 139 -2.94 -10.78 -11.38
CA LEU A 139 -3.42 -9.46 -11.73
C LEU A 139 -2.24 -8.48 -11.86
N ASN A 140 -1.50 -8.59 -12.97
CA ASN A 140 -0.20 -7.89 -13.14
C ASN A 140 -0.30 -6.37 -13.28
N GLY A 141 -1.49 -5.87 -13.60
CA GLY A 141 -1.72 -4.47 -13.91
C GLY A 141 -2.46 -3.71 -12.82
N ARG A 142 -3.39 -2.87 -13.26
CA ARG A 142 -4.32 -2.17 -12.36
C ARG A 142 -5.56 -3.02 -12.15
N THR A 143 -5.93 -3.19 -10.90
CA THR A 143 -7.15 -3.87 -10.47
C THR A 143 -8.01 -2.86 -9.72
N SER A 144 -9.26 -2.72 -10.13
CA SER A 144 -10.21 -1.95 -9.35
C SER A 144 -11.58 -2.63 -9.29
N ALA A 145 -12.26 -2.46 -8.17
CA ALA A 145 -13.65 -2.87 -8.04
C ALA A 145 -14.49 -1.76 -7.42
N GLU A 146 -15.76 -1.68 -7.79
CA GLU A 146 -16.70 -0.71 -7.21
C GLU A 146 -17.08 -1.07 -5.77
N SER A 147 -17.00 -2.35 -5.39
CA SER A 147 -17.40 -2.83 -4.07
C SER A 147 -16.33 -3.68 -3.36
N LEU A 148 -15.89 -4.77 -3.99
CA LEU A 148 -15.12 -5.82 -3.32
C LEU A 148 -14.12 -6.50 -4.25
N VAL A 149 -12.93 -6.80 -3.72
CA VAL A 149 -11.97 -7.74 -4.31
C VAL A 149 -11.72 -8.87 -3.32
N VAL A 150 -11.93 -10.13 -3.73
CA VAL A 150 -11.63 -11.33 -2.95
C VAL A 150 -10.50 -12.11 -3.62
N LEU A 151 -9.38 -12.24 -2.93
CA LEU A 151 -8.20 -12.96 -3.38
C LEU A 151 -8.05 -14.31 -2.68
N ALA A 152 -7.92 -15.39 -3.44
CA ALA A 152 -7.55 -16.69 -2.91
C ALA A 152 -6.05 -16.73 -2.55
N ALA A 153 -5.68 -17.66 -1.68
CA ALA A 153 -4.28 -17.99 -1.40
C ALA A 153 -3.49 -18.23 -2.69
N GLY A 154 -2.23 -17.77 -2.72
CA GLY A 154 -1.36 -17.86 -3.89
C GLY A 154 -1.63 -16.81 -4.99
N SER A 155 -2.64 -15.96 -4.84
CA SER A 155 -2.91 -14.89 -5.82
C SER A 155 -1.83 -13.82 -5.81
N GLN A 156 -1.59 -13.22 -6.97
CA GLN A 156 -0.61 -12.15 -7.18
C GLN A 156 -1.28 -10.93 -7.80
N ALA A 157 -0.94 -9.75 -7.31
CA ALA A 157 -1.41 -8.47 -7.80
C ALA A 157 -0.33 -7.39 -7.68
N PHE A 158 -0.57 -6.17 -8.18
CA PHE A 158 0.38 -5.06 -8.02
C PHE A 158 -0.28 -3.79 -7.49
N ARG A 159 -1.35 -3.35 -8.17
CA ARG A 159 -2.11 -2.16 -7.80
C ARG A 159 -3.57 -2.50 -7.71
N MET A 160 -4.11 -2.42 -6.51
CA MET A 160 -5.51 -2.73 -6.23
C MET A 160 -6.18 -1.53 -5.57
N ALA A 161 -7.40 -1.25 -5.97
CA ALA A 161 -8.24 -0.25 -5.31
C ALA A 161 -9.69 -0.72 -5.31
N ALA A 162 -10.26 -0.88 -4.12
CA ALA A 162 -11.66 -1.21 -3.92
C ALA A 162 -12.09 -0.74 -2.53
N PRO A 163 -13.38 -0.46 -2.28
CA PRO A 163 -13.84 -0.16 -0.93
C PRO A 163 -13.42 -1.23 0.09
N CYS A 164 -13.35 -2.49 -0.33
CA CYS A 164 -12.78 -3.57 0.46
C CYS A 164 -11.98 -4.56 -0.40
N ILE A 165 -10.78 -4.90 0.04
CA ILE A 165 -9.92 -5.95 -0.53
C ILE A 165 -9.72 -6.98 0.58
N VAL A 166 -10.05 -8.24 0.31
CA VAL A 166 -9.98 -9.31 1.29
C VAL A 166 -9.30 -10.55 0.76
N THR A 167 -8.65 -11.31 1.65
CA THR A 167 -8.07 -12.61 1.31
C THR A 167 -8.90 -13.74 1.90
N ALA A 168 -9.08 -14.81 1.12
CA ALA A 168 -9.78 -16.00 1.55
C ALA A 168 -8.88 -16.89 2.45
N PRO A 169 -9.45 -17.68 3.37
CA PRO A 169 -10.87 -17.69 3.74
C PRO A 169 -11.25 -16.41 4.52
N LEU A 170 -12.51 -15.97 4.40
CA LEU A 170 -13.01 -14.86 5.22
C LEU A 170 -13.30 -15.37 6.64
N LEU A 171 -12.68 -14.76 7.66
CA LEU A 171 -12.99 -15.08 9.06
C LEU A 171 -14.28 -14.40 9.53
N VAL A 172 -14.51 -13.17 9.07
CA VAL A 172 -15.66 -12.34 9.40
C VAL A 172 -16.11 -11.63 8.12
N PRO A 173 -17.43 -11.51 7.84
CA PRO A 173 -17.92 -10.70 6.74
C PRO A 173 -17.41 -9.25 6.87
N PRO A 174 -16.99 -8.59 5.77
CA PRO A 174 -16.46 -7.23 5.81
C PRO A 174 -17.43 -6.20 6.42
N GLU A 175 -18.74 -6.50 6.36
CA GLU A 175 -19.84 -5.67 6.86
C GLU A 175 -19.93 -5.66 8.40
N ASP A 176 -19.39 -6.68 9.07
CA ASP A 176 -19.45 -6.83 10.54
C ASP A 176 -18.24 -6.20 11.25
N VAL A 177 -17.32 -5.58 10.50
CA VAL A 177 -16.20 -4.83 11.09
C VAL A 177 -16.75 -3.51 11.62
N GLU A 178 -17.14 -3.49 12.89
CA GLU A 178 -17.56 -2.26 13.57
C GLU A 178 -16.54 -1.15 13.33
N ALA A 179 -17.02 -0.01 12.81
CA ALA A 179 -16.25 1.20 12.71
C ALA A 179 -15.93 1.69 14.12
N GLU A 180 -14.77 1.33 14.65
CA GLU A 180 -14.20 2.06 15.77
C GLU A 180 -14.13 3.54 15.35
N GLY A 181 -14.76 4.40 16.16
CA GLY A 181 -14.99 5.80 15.82
C GLY A 181 -13.73 6.50 15.32
N ALA A 182 -13.92 7.43 14.38
CA ALA A 182 -12.84 8.20 13.78
C ALA A 182 -11.86 8.70 14.85
N PRO A 183 -10.54 8.59 14.60
CA PRO A 183 -9.55 9.18 15.47
C PRO A 183 -9.92 10.60 15.81
N THR A 184 -10.14 10.87 17.10
CA THR A 184 -10.19 12.26 17.54
C THR A 184 -8.78 12.81 17.29
N PRO A 185 -8.61 13.90 16.51
CA PRO A 185 -7.31 14.52 16.34
C PRO A 185 -6.86 15.04 17.71
N LEU A 186 -6.04 14.25 18.39
CA LEU A 186 -5.35 14.69 19.59
C LEU A 186 -4.09 15.41 19.11
N ALA A 187 -3.88 16.64 19.56
CA ALA A 187 -2.59 17.29 19.42
C ALA A 187 -1.60 16.54 20.32
N LEU A 188 -0.99 15.49 19.77
CA LEU A 188 -0.07 14.62 20.48
C LEU A 188 1.31 15.27 20.52
N MET A 189 2.02 15.10 21.62
CA MET A 189 3.41 15.55 21.70
C MET A 189 4.29 14.54 20.97
N PRO A 190 5.17 14.98 20.06
CA PRO A 190 6.06 14.08 19.36
C PRO A 190 7.16 13.58 20.32
N GLU A 191 7.31 12.26 20.40
CA GLU A 191 8.39 11.58 21.10
C GLU A 191 9.46 11.11 20.11
N ARG A 192 10.73 11.38 20.42
CA ARG A 192 11.87 10.99 19.59
C ARG A 192 12.75 10.02 20.34
N HIS A 193 12.97 8.86 19.75
CA HIS A 193 13.83 7.80 20.29
C HIS A 193 15.02 7.60 19.35
N ALA A 194 16.24 7.72 19.87
CA ALA A 194 17.45 7.67 19.04
C ALA A 194 17.81 6.25 18.56
N GLY A 195 17.32 5.21 19.24
CA GLY A 195 17.55 3.81 18.90
C GLY A 195 16.24 3.04 18.81
N ASP A 196 16.29 1.77 19.16
CA ASP A 196 15.11 0.91 19.18
C ASP A 196 14.13 1.34 20.29
N LEU A 197 12.84 1.12 20.04
CA LEU A 197 11.75 1.35 21.00
C LEU A 197 10.91 0.08 21.10
N LEU A 198 10.70 -0.38 22.33
CA LEU A 198 9.70 -1.39 22.67
C LEU A 198 8.54 -0.68 23.37
N ILE A 199 7.33 -0.92 22.89
CA ILE A 199 6.08 -0.63 23.59
C ILE A 199 5.62 -1.96 24.16
N GLU A 200 5.52 -2.04 25.48
CA GLU A 200 5.29 -3.31 26.16
C GLU A 200 3.90 -3.89 25.85
N ALA A 201 3.71 -5.18 26.09
CA ALA A 201 2.43 -5.85 25.86
C ALA A 201 1.29 -5.15 26.62
N GLY A 202 0.19 -4.86 25.92
CA GLY A 202 -0.98 -4.14 26.44
C GLY A 202 -0.75 -2.66 26.76
N GLU A 203 0.46 -2.12 26.58
CA GLU A 203 0.73 -0.69 26.79
C GLU A 203 -0.04 0.14 25.75
N VAL A 204 -0.63 1.24 26.21
CA VAL A 204 -1.24 2.25 25.33
C VAL A 204 -0.38 3.50 25.34
N ARG A 205 0.12 3.89 24.16
CA ARG A 205 0.95 5.07 23.97
C ARG A 205 0.22 6.12 23.15
N PHE A 206 0.10 7.33 23.69
CA PHE A 206 -0.51 8.49 23.03
C PHE A 206 0.57 9.50 22.65
N ALA A 207 1.18 9.32 21.48
CA ALA A 207 2.27 10.16 20.99
C ALA A 207 2.48 9.98 19.49
N ASP A 208 2.97 11.03 18.83
CA ASP A 208 3.61 10.86 17.52
C ASP A 208 5.04 10.33 17.75
N LEU A 209 5.36 9.15 17.22
CA LEU A 209 6.62 8.47 17.47
C LEU A 209 7.58 8.64 16.29
N VAL A 210 8.79 9.11 16.58
CA VAL A 210 9.93 9.04 15.64
C VAL A 210 11.01 8.16 16.27
N VAL A 211 11.22 6.98 15.70
CA VAL A 211 12.13 5.95 16.20
C VAL A 211 13.32 5.82 15.24
N GLY A 212 14.53 6.11 15.72
CA GLY A 212 15.77 6.04 14.94
C GLY A 212 16.25 4.61 14.68
N GLY A 213 15.69 3.62 15.38
CA GLY A 213 15.91 2.20 15.15
C GLY A 213 14.61 1.46 14.81
N ASN A 214 14.49 0.24 15.32
CA ASN A 214 13.30 -0.60 15.18
C ASN A 214 12.24 -0.24 16.24
N LEU A 215 10.97 -0.34 15.87
CA LEU A 215 9.85 -0.26 16.79
C LEU A 215 9.18 -1.63 16.93
N LEU A 216 9.09 -2.12 18.16
CA LEU A 216 8.29 -3.30 18.49
C LEU A 216 7.07 -2.87 19.31
N LEU A 217 5.88 -3.25 18.86
CA LEU A 217 4.66 -3.21 19.65
C LEU A 217 4.40 -4.62 20.19
N GLY A 218 4.41 -4.77 21.51
CA GLY A 218 4.08 -6.02 22.19
C GLY A 218 2.62 -6.46 21.95
N GLU A 219 2.29 -7.66 22.39
CA GLU A 219 0.95 -8.24 22.20
C GLU A 219 -0.13 -7.31 22.76
N GLY A 220 -1.16 -7.02 21.96
CA GLY A 220 -2.26 -6.11 22.35
C GLY A 220 -1.84 -4.67 22.65
N ALA A 221 -0.58 -4.28 22.41
CA ALA A 221 -0.13 -2.90 22.58
C ALA A 221 -0.86 -1.98 21.59
N ARG A 222 -1.02 -0.71 21.98
CA ARG A 222 -1.72 0.29 21.16
C ARG A 222 -0.93 1.57 21.06
N VAL A 223 -0.77 2.06 19.83
CA VAL A 223 -0.30 3.43 19.58
C VAL A 223 -1.44 4.26 19.01
N VAL A 224 -1.64 5.43 19.60
CA VAL A 224 -2.49 6.50 19.06
C VAL A 224 -1.56 7.65 18.72
N GLY A 225 -1.43 7.95 17.43
CA GLY A 225 -0.49 8.91 16.86
C GLY A 225 0.22 8.37 15.62
N HIS A 226 0.88 9.26 14.89
CA HIS A 226 1.67 8.88 13.71
C HIS A 226 2.99 8.25 14.14
N VAL A 227 3.44 7.24 13.40
CA VAL A 227 4.68 6.50 13.69
C VAL A 227 5.60 6.55 12.48
N LYS A 228 6.85 6.94 12.72
CA LYS A 228 7.94 6.87 11.76
C LYS A 228 9.13 6.13 12.38
N ALA A 229 9.55 5.03 11.76
CA ALA A 229 10.74 4.29 12.15
C ALA A 229 11.79 4.30 11.03
N HIS A 230 13.06 4.52 11.37
CA HIS A 230 14.19 4.35 10.44
C HIS A 230 14.55 2.87 10.25
N GLY A 231 14.19 2.02 11.21
CA GLY A 231 14.32 0.56 11.11
C GLY A 231 13.02 -0.10 10.62
N ASN A 232 12.72 -1.25 11.23
CA ASN A 232 11.50 -1.99 11.02
C ASN A 232 10.42 -1.59 12.05
N ILE A 233 9.15 -1.80 11.70
CA ILE A 233 8.05 -1.80 12.66
C ILE A 233 7.47 -3.22 12.73
N ASP A 234 7.51 -3.82 13.91
CA ASP A 234 6.93 -5.14 14.18
C ASP A 234 5.78 -5.00 15.18
N LEU A 235 4.57 -5.32 14.72
CA LEU A 235 3.36 -5.40 15.54
C LEU A 235 3.13 -6.86 15.92
N ALA A 236 3.25 -7.18 17.19
CA ALA A 236 2.85 -8.49 17.72
C ALA A 236 1.34 -8.71 17.56
N GLU A 237 0.87 -9.92 17.85
CA GLU A 237 -0.54 -10.30 17.68
C GLU A 237 -1.47 -9.34 18.44
N GLY A 238 -2.57 -8.94 17.79
CA GLY A 238 -3.57 -8.05 18.38
C GLY A 238 -3.12 -6.61 18.65
N ALA A 239 -1.85 -6.26 18.41
CA ALA A 239 -1.39 -4.89 18.52
C ALA A 239 -2.11 -3.98 17.53
N SER A 240 -2.31 -2.71 17.90
CA SER A 240 -3.08 -1.75 17.11
C SER A 240 -2.37 -0.41 16.97
N ALA A 241 -2.62 0.24 15.84
CA ALA A 241 -2.10 1.56 15.55
C ALA A 241 -3.21 2.45 14.99
N GLN A 242 -3.30 3.65 15.51
CA GLN A 242 -4.25 4.67 15.10
C GLN A 242 -3.47 5.91 14.68
N GLY A 243 -3.22 6.02 13.38
CA GLY A 243 -2.32 6.98 12.77
C GLY A 243 -1.56 6.34 11.61
N ALA A 244 -0.80 7.16 10.88
CA ALA A 244 0.03 6.67 9.79
C ALA A 244 1.22 5.85 10.33
N LEU A 245 1.53 4.72 9.70
CA LEU A 245 2.72 3.91 9.96
C LEU A 245 3.69 4.03 8.79
N PHE A 246 4.88 4.57 9.06
CA PHE A 246 5.97 4.67 8.10
C PHE A 246 7.23 3.98 8.62
N ALA A 247 7.80 3.08 7.83
CA ALA A 247 9.11 2.46 8.11
C ALA A 247 10.03 2.59 6.90
N GLU A 248 11.30 2.93 7.10
CA GLU A 248 12.29 2.81 6.02
C GLU A 248 12.59 1.34 5.69
N GLY A 249 12.50 0.45 6.70
CA GLY A 249 12.63 -0.99 6.54
C GLY A 249 11.33 -1.68 6.15
N GLN A 250 10.94 -2.69 6.93
CA GLN A 250 9.69 -3.43 6.75
C GLN A 250 8.67 -3.10 7.85
N ILE A 251 7.39 -3.29 7.55
CA ILE A 251 6.30 -3.30 8.52
C ILE A 251 5.74 -4.72 8.56
N ARG A 252 5.74 -5.35 9.73
CA ARG A 252 5.19 -6.69 9.94
C ARG A 252 4.09 -6.66 10.98
N CYS A 253 2.92 -7.16 10.60
CA CYS A 253 1.78 -7.37 11.46
C CYS A 253 1.64 -8.87 11.68
N ARG A 254 1.78 -9.36 12.91
CA ARG A 254 1.78 -10.81 13.19
C ARG A 254 0.41 -11.46 13.03
N GLY A 255 -0.67 -10.70 13.19
CA GLY A 255 -2.03 -11.20 13.03
C GLY A 255 -3.01 -10.48 13.94
N PHE A 256 -4.27 -10.46 13.52
CA PHE A 256 -5.39 -9.81 14.22
C PHE A 256 -5.11 -8.34 14.59
N ASN A 257 -4.20 -7.70 13.85
CA ASN A 257 -3.83 -6.32 14.05
C ASN A 257 -4.90 -5.39 13.49
N ARG A 258 -5.07 -4.22 14.11
CA ARG A 258 -5.98 -3.17 13.65
C ARG A 258 -5.20 -1.89 13.41
N ILE A 259 -5.18 -1.44 12.16
CA ILE A 259 -4.40 -0.28 11.76
C ILE A 259 -5.34 0.72 11.10
N GLN A 260 -5.49 1.87 11.72
CA GLN A 260 -6.30 2.98 11.21
C GLN A 260 -5.37 4.07 10.70
N GLY A 261 -5.14 4.10 9.40
CA GLY A 261 -4.29 5.10 8.74
C GLY A 261 -3.33 4.46 7.74
N PRO A 262 -2.68 5.27 6.88
CA PRO A 262 -1.78 4.78 5.84
C PRO A 262 -0.64 3.92 6.39
N ILE A 263 -0.28 2.86 5.66
CA ILE A 263 0.85 1.96 5.93
C ILE A 263 1.84 2.07 4.77
N SER A 264 3.07 2.47 5.07
CA SER A 264 4.13 2.61 4.07
C SER A 264 5.45 2.07 4.58
N ALA A 265 6.03 1.13 3.86
CA ALA A 265 7.34 0.56 4.14
C ALA A 265 8.29 0.80 2.96
N GLY A 266 9.55 1.12 3.23
CA GLY A 266 10.57 1.26 2.18
C GLY A 266 10.85 -0.07 1.46
N TRP A 267 10.69 -1.20 2.16
CA TRP A 267 10.87 -2.53 1.58
C TRP A 267 9.58 -3.37 1.56
N ARG A 268 9.10 -3.87 2.69
CA ARG A 268 8.01 -4.85 2.70
C ARG A 268 6.94 -4.54 3.73
N VAL A 269 5.68 -4.73 3.34
CA VAL A 269 4.56 -4.79 4.29
C VAL A 269 4.05 -6.23 4.37
N GLU A 270 4.06 -6.82 5.55
CA GLU A 270 3.48 -8.14 5.84
C GLU A 270 2.25 -7.96 6.73
N LEU A 271 1.06 -8.24 6.20
CA LEU A 271 -0.19 -8.25 6.97
C LEU A 271 -0.52 -9.69 7.34
N GLY A 272 -0.28 -10.07 8.59
CA GLY A 272 -0.58 -11.41 9.10
C GLY A 272 -2.08 -11.70 9.17
N ARG A 273 -2.42 -12.95 9.49
CA ARG A 273 -3.80 -13.46 9.48
C ARG A 273 -4.77 -12.53 10.18
N GLY A 274 -5.94 -12.26 9.58
CA GLY A 274 -7.00 -11.50 10.25
C GLY A 274 -6.68 -10.02 10.51
N THR A 275 -5.59 -9.49 9.94
CA THR A 275 -5.23 -8.08 10.07
C THR A 275 -6.20 -7.20 9.28
N HIS A 276 -6.67 -6.11 9.91
CA HIS A 276 -7.52 -5.12 9.29
C HIS A 276 -6.77 -3.80 9.13
N ALA A 277 -6.63 -3.33 7.89
CA ALA A 277 -6.07 -2.04 7.55
C ALA A 277 -7.19 -1.12 7.05
N GLY A 278 -7.52 -0.11 7.85
CA GLY A 278 -8.65 0.78 7.66
C GLY A 278 -9.99 0.18 8.09
N SER A 279 -11.06 0.87 7.73
CA SER A 279 -12.45 0.48 7.91
C SER A 279 -13.30 1.09 6.78
N PRO A 280 -14.58 0.71 6.62
CA PRO A 280 -15.45 1.32 5.60
C PRO A 280 -15.55 2.85 5.70
N SER A 281 -15.45 3.42 6.91
CA SER A 281 -15.51 4.86 7.14
C SER A 281 -14.14 5.55 7.11
N ILE A 282 -13.04 4.79 7.20
CA ILE A 282 -11.68 5.30 7.29
C ILE A 282 -10.80 4.42 6.40
N PRO A 283 -10.76 4.69 5.09
CA PRO A 283 -9.93 3.92 4.17
C PRO A 283 -8.45 4.05 4.53
N CYS A 284 -7.71 3.01 4.17
CA CYS A 284 -6.29 2.85 4.35
C CYS A 284 -5.62 2.62 3.00
N SER A 285 -4.45 3.23 2.82
CA SER A 285 -3.51 2.89 1.76
C SER A 285 -2.40 2.01 2.32
N VAL A 286 -2.09 0.91 1.65
CA VAL A 286 -0.99 0.01 2.01
C VAL A 286 0.03 0.03 0.88
N SER A 287 1.28 0.34 1.20
CA SER A 287 2.33 0.51 0.20
C SER A 287 3.69 -0.01 0.64
N GLY A 288 4.42 -0.59 -0.31
CA GLY A 288 5.80 -1.06 -0.13
C GLY A 288 6.42 -1.52 -1.44
N TRP A 289 7.67 -1.99 -1.41
CA TRP A 289 8.22 -2.71 -2.55
C TRP A 289 7.45 -4.02 -2.73
N ASP A 290 7.39 -4.84 -1.68
CA ASP A 290 6.57 -6.05 -1.62
C ASP A 290 5.43 -5.87 -0.61
N VAL A 291 4.26 -6.43 -0.93
CA VAL A 291 3.14 -6.54 0.01
C VAL A 291 2.75 -8.01 0.14
N VAL A 292 2.68 -8.50 1.37
CA VAL A 292 2.29 -9.89 1.70
C VAL A 292 1.00 -9.84 2.48
N LEU A 293 -0.01 -10.54 2.00
CA LEU A 293 -1.30 -10.65 2.67
C LEU A 293 -1.46 -12.08 3.18
N GLY A 294 -1.57 -12.24 4.48
CA GLY A 294 -1.98 -13.49 5.12
C GLY A 294 -3.44 -13.83 4.84
N PRO A 295 -3.93 -14.95 5.35
CA PRO A 295 -5.34 -15.34 5.22
C PRO A 295 -6.26 -14.39 6.01
N SER A 296 -7.47 -14.17 5.52
CA SER A 296 -8.48 -13.36 6.20
C SER A 296 -8.08 -11.91 6.47
N VAL A 297 -7.13 -11.37 5.72
CA VAL A 297 -6.74 -9.96 5.80
C VAL A 297 -7.83 -9.13 5.12
N ALA A 298 -8.11 -7.95 5.69
CA ALA A 298 -8.97 -6.95 5.09
C ALA A 298 -8.23 -5.62 4.94
N VAL A 299 -8.24 -5.06 3.74
CA VAL A 299 -7.73 -3.70 3.45
C VAL A 299 -8.87 -2.90 2.85
N PHE A 300 -9.29 -1.85 3.53
CA PHE A 300 -10.34 -0.95 3.05
C PHE A 300 -9.69 0.20 2.28
N GLY A 301 -9.72 0.19 0.94
CA GLY A 301 -9.09 1.23 0.13
C GLY A 301 -8.12 0.68 -0.92
N ALA A 302 -6.82 0.93 -0.75
CA ALA A 302 -5.84 0.70 -1.81
C ALA A 302 -4.58 -0.03 -1.37
N ILE A 303 -4.07 -0.88 -2.26
CA ILE A 303 -2.76 -1.53 -2.15
C ILE A 303 -1.92 -1.14 -3.35
N ALA A 304 -0.68 -0.71 -3.11
CA ALA A 304 0.28 -0.41 -4.16
C ALA A 304 1.65 -1.00 -3.84
N SER A 305 2.10 -1.93 -4.67
CA SER A 305 3.44 -2.52 -4.58
C SER A 305 4.28 -2.24 -5.83
N VAL A 306 5.60 -2.30 -5.70
CA VAL A 306 6.55 -2.19 -6.83
C VAL A 306 6.98 -3.59 -7.32
N GLY A 307 7.47 -4.43 -6.41
CA GLY A 307 7.90 -5.81 -6.66
C GLY A 307 6.73 -6.79 -6.76
N GLY A 308 5.64 -6.54 -6.05
CA GLY A 308 4.40 -7.32 -6.15
C GLY A 308 3.64 -7.42 -4.83
N CYS A 309 2.36 -7.76 -4.94
CA CYS A 309 1.49 -8.10 -3.83
C CYS A 309 1.13 -9.59 -3.95
N HIS A 310 1.37 -10.37 -2.91
CA HIS A 310 1.05 -11.80 -2.90
C HIS A 310 0.23 -12.19 -1.69
N VAL A 311 -0.69 -13.13 -1.89
CA VAL A 311 -1.45 -13.76 -0.82
C VAL A 311 -0.73 -15.03 -0.39
N SER A 312 -0.32 -15.13 0.87
CA SER A 312 0.42 -16.28 1.39
C SER A 312 -0.44 -17.56 1.38
N GLU A 313 0.21 -18.71 1.18
CA GLU A 313 -0.45 -20.02 1.24
C GLU A 313 -0.57 -20.57 2.67
N GLU A 314 0.19 -20.01 3.63
CA GLU A 314 0.22 -20.46 5.03
C GLU A 314 0.05 -19.30 6.01
N ALA A 315 -0.58 -19.62 7.15
CA ALA A 315 -0.56 -18.84 8.38
C ALA A 315 0.69 -19.22 9.17
N SER A 316 1.72 -18.38 9.11
CA SER A 316 2.86 -18.47 10.03
C SER A 316 2.53 -17.88 11.40
#